data_AF-A0AAW6U7J2-F1
#
_entry.id   AF-A0AAW6U7J2-F1
#
_cell.length_a   1.000
_cell.length_b   1.000
_cell.length_c   1.000
_cell.angle_alpha   90.00
_cell.angle_beta   90.00
_cell.angle_gamma   90.00
#
_symmetry.space_group_name_H-M   'P 1'
#
loop_
_entity.id
_entity.type
_entity.pdbx_description
1 polymer ?
#
loop_
_entity_poly.entity_id
_entity_poly.type
_entity_poly.pdbx_seq_one_letter_code
_entity_poly.pdbx_strand_id
1 'polypeptide(L)'
;MKATGELSDDSIHLINYDKIAEEEKFDGFFCILTSKLGYDYKKILEVYGNLWRIEESFKITKSDLQTRPIYVRTQKHIEGHMLICYTALLILRLLQYKLKDKEISVNRIKQVLNACTCVLPNDQAVMLDEIGGLLSFKEKPSTKGEMVETLTYDETKDQIRSDYQKIQKSFGVKFDYAASTREDFNKYLKQIKYRVSKK
;
A
#
# COMPACT_ATOMS: atom_id res chain seq x y z
N MET A 1 -44.90 24.27 -30.32
CA MET A 1 -45.79 23.15 -30.70
C MET A 1 -45.55 22.79 -32.15
N LYS A 2 -44.99 21.60 -32.43
CA LYS A 2 -45.10 20.95 -33.75
C LYS A 2 -46.26 19.95 -33.70
N ALA A 3 -46.88 19.70 -34.84
CA ALA A 3 -48.15 18.99 -35.01
C ALA A 3 -48.05 17.45 -34.93
N THR A 4 -47.05 16.89 -34.27
CA THR A 4 -46.91 15.45 -34.02
C THR A 4 -46.52 15.25 -32.56
N GLY A 5 -47.34 14.51 -31.82
CA GLY A 5 -47.24 14.30 -30.38
C GLY A 5 -46.06 13.41 -29.98
N GLU A 6 -44.84 13.86 -30.22
CA GLU A 6 -43.64 13.37 -29.54
C GLU A 6 -43.25 14.39 -28.47
N LEU A 7 -43.11 13.91 -27.22
CA LEU A 7 -42.56 14.67 -26.12
C LEU A 7 -41.11 15.02 -26.46
N SER A 8 -40.86 16.30 -26.74
CA SER A 8 -39.51 16.85 -26.77
C SER A 8 -39.04 16.96 -25.33
N ASP A 9 -38.01 16.19 -24.98
CA ASP A 9 -37.33 16.23 -23.69
C ASP A 9 -36.28 17.37 -23.73
N ASP A 10 -36.72 18.57 -24.16
CA ASP A 10 -35.86 19.75 -24.27
C ASP A 10 -35.50 20.23 -22.86
N SER A 11 -34.46 19.63 -22.27
CA SER A 11 -33.85 20.13 -21.04
C SER A 11 -33.16 21.45 -21.34
N ILE A 12 -33.83 22.55 -21.01
CA ILE A 12 -33.27 23.90 -21.15
C ILE A 12 -32.17 24.07 -20.08
N HIS A 13 -30.91 23.93 -20.48
CA HIS A 13 -29.76 24.22 -19.62
C HIS A 13 -29.50 25.73 -19.60
N LEU A 14 -29.91 26.40 -18.52
CA LEU A 14 -29.64 27.82 -18.28
C LEU A 14 -28.43 27.96 -17.36
N ILE A 15 -27.52 28.88 -17.71
CA ILE A 15 -26.37 29.25 -16.89
C ILE A 15 -26.86 30.21 -15.79
N ASN A 16 -26.54 29.89 -14.53
CA ASN A 16 -26.83 30.77 -13.41
C ASN A 16 -25.69 31.77 -13.23
N TYR A 17 -25.84 32.97 -13.81
CA TYR A 17 -24.84 34.04 -13.74
C TYR A 17 -24.61 34.59 -12.34
N ASP A 18 -25.62 34.55 -11.45
CA ASP A 18 -25.47 35.01 -10.06
C ASP A 18 -24.50 34.12 -9.28
N LYS A 19 -24.58 32.79 -9.47
CA LYS A 19 -23.62 31.85 -8.88
C LYS A 19 -22.20 32.07 -9.38
N ILE A 20 -22.04 32.37 -10.67
CA ILE A 20 -20.72 32.65 -11.25
C ILE A 20 -20.09 33.89 -10.59
N ALA A 21 -20.87 34.98 -10.45
CA ALA A 21 -20.39 36.20 -9.80
C ALA A 21 -20.08 36.01 -8.29
N GLU A 22 -20.73 35.06 -7.63
CA GLU A 22 -20.35 34.66 -6.26
C GLU A 22 -19.05 33.86 -6.23
N GLU A 23 -18.85 32.91 -7.15
CA GLU A 23 -17.64 32.10 -7.24
C GLU A 23 -16.41 32.93 -7.62
N GLU A 24 -16.55 33.91 -8.51
CA GLU A 24 -15.47 34.81 -8.96
C GLU A 24 -14.81 35.59 -7.81
N LYS A 25 -15.55 35.84 -6.72
CA LYS A 25 -15.02 36.49 -5.50
C LYS A 25 -13.95 35.65 -4.81
N PHE A 26 -13.92 34.35 -5.06
CA PHE A 26 -13.00 33.40 -4.45
C PHE A 26 -11.87 32.97 -5.39
N ASP A 27 -11.75 33.60 -6.55
CA ASP A 27 -10.68 33.32 -7.49
C ASP A 27 -9.30 33.58 -6.86
N GLY A 28 -8.41 32.59 -6.98
CA GLY A 28 -7.07 32.62 -6.38
C GLY A 28 -7.02 32.23 -4.90
N PHE A 29 -8.15 31.99 -4.22
CA PHE A 29 -8.19 31.48 -2.85
C PHE A 29 -8.32 29.96 -2.82
N PHE A 30 -7.63 29.33 -1.87
CA PHE A 30 -7.81 27.91 -1.57
C PHE A 30 -8.80 27.74 -0.41
N CYS A 31 -10.03 27.34 -0.73
CA CYS A 31 -11.12 27.20 0.24
C CYS A 31 -11.45 25.73 0.51
N ILE A 32 -11.57 25.36 1.79
CA ILE A 32 -12.07 24.04 2.20
C ILE A 32 -13.52 24.20 2.68
N LEU A 33 -14.46 23.66 1.89
CA LEU A 33 -15.88 23.61 2.24
C LEU A 33 -16.17 22.31 3.00
N THR A 34 -16.74 22.41 4.20
CA THR A 34 -17.05 21.24 5.03
C THR A 34 -18.36 21.39 5.78
N SER A 35 -19.11 20.29 5.92
CA SER A 35 -20.31 20.22 6.75
C SER A 35 -19.98 19.99 8.24
N LYS A 36 -18.71 19.84 8.60
CA LYS A 36 -18.25 19.59 9.98
C LYS A 36 -18.08 20.90 10.75
N LEU A 37 -19.18 21.42 11.27
CA LEU A 37 -19.25 22.67 12.04
C LEU A 37 -18.56 22.62 13.42
N GLY A 38 -18.34 21.41 13.97
CA GLY A 38 -17.73 21.22 15.29
C GLY A 38 -16.21 21.02 15.27
N TYR A 39 -15.56 21.10 14.12
CA TYR A 39 -14.11 20.93 14.01
C TYR A 39 -13.41 22.29 14.07
N ASP A 40 -12.30 22.37 14.81
CA ASP A 40 -11.43 23.54 14.70
C ASP A 40 -10.68 23.53 13.36
N TYR A 41 -10.08 24.66 13.01
CA TYR A 41 -9.34 24.80 11.76
C TYR A 41 -8.20 23.78 11.63
N LYS A 42 -7.51 23.44 12.73
CA LYS A 42 -6.41 22.46 12.73
C LYS A 42 -6.93 21.08 12.37
N LYS A 43 -8.09 20.70 12.90
CA LYS A 43 -8.71 19.41 12.65
C LYS A 43 -9.23 19.29 11.24
N ILE A 44 -9.80 20.37 10.70
CA ILE A 44 -10.19 20.43 9.28
C ILE A 44 -8.96 20.22 8.39
N LEU A 45 -7.85 20.92 8.67
CA LEU A 45 -6.62 20.78 7.90
C LEU A 45 -5.99 19.39 8.04
N GLU A 46 -6.00 18.79 9.22
CA GLU A 46 -5.52 17.43 9.46
C GLU A 46 -6.32 16.40 8.65
N VAL A 47 -7.65 16.51 8.67
CA VAL A 47 -8.54 15.60 7.93
C VAL A 47 -8.36 15.79 6.43
N TYR A 48 -8.31 17.04 5.96
CA TYR A 48 -8.03 17.33 4.55
C TYR A 48 -6.67 16.77 4.13
N GLY A 49 -5.64 16.96 4.96
CA GLY A 49 -4.32 16.40 4.73
C GLY A 49 -4.37 14.90 4.48
N ASN A 50 -5.13 14.14 5.27
CA ASN A 50 -5.25 12.69 5.10
C ASN A 50 -5.77 12.20 3.73
N LEU A 51 -6.33 13.07 2.87
CA LEU A 51 -6.68 12.73 1.49
C LEU A 51 -5.48 12.24 0.67
N TRP A 52 -4.26 12.69 1.00
CA TRP A 52 -3.03 12.23 0.33
C TRP A 52 -2.91 10.70 0.33
N ARG A 53 -3.45 10.01 1.35
CA ARG A 53 -3.43 8.54 1.46
C ARG A 53 -4.29 7.87 0.37
N ILE A 54 -5.38 8.52 -0.01
CA ILE A 54 -6.25 8.06 -1.09
C ILE A 54 -5.52 8.23 -2.44
N GLU A 55 -4.91 9.40 -2.65
CA GLU A 55 -4.12 9.67 -3.86
C GLU A 55 -2.95 8.68 -4.02
N GLU A 56 -2.22 8.42 -2.93
CA GLU A 56 -1.15 7.42 -2.92
C GLU A 56 -1.69 6.03 -3.27
N SER A 57 -2.87 5.66 -2.76
CA SER A 57 -3.52 4.38 -3.11
C SER A 57 -3.83 4.30 -4.59
N PHE A 58 -4.42 5.35 -5.16
CA PHE A 58 -4.68 5.41 -6.60
C PHE A 58 -3.41 5.35 -7.44
N LYS A 59 -2.32 5.98 -6.96
CA LYS A 59 -1.03 5.92 -7.62
C LYS A 59 -0.52 4.47 -7.68
N ILE A 60 -0.47 3.79 -6.53
CA ILE A 60 -0.03 2.38 -6.43
C ILE A 60 -0.89 1.47 -7.32
N THR A 61 -2.22 1.61 -7.24
CA THR A 61 -3.14 0.77 -8.01
C THR A 61 -2.93 0.92 -9.51
N LYS A 62 -2.70 2.16 -9.99
CA LYS A 62 -2.46 2.42 -11.40
C LYS A 62 -1.07 1.95 -11.85
N SER A 63 -0.01 2.30 -11.13
CA SER A 63 1.36 2.04 -11.56
C SER A 63 1.84 0.63 -11.21
N ASP A 64 1.76 0.26 -9.94
CA ASP A 64 2.38 -0.97 -9.43
C ASP A 64 1.50 -2.19 -9.64
N LEU A 65 0.19 -2.03 -9.44
CA LEU A 65 -0.78 -3.11 -9.62
C LEU A 65 -1.39 -3.12 -11.02
N GLN A 66 -0.93 -2.23 -11.91
CA GLN A 66 -1.26 -2.19 -13.33
C GLN A 66 -2.77 -2.25 -13.62
N THR A 67 -3.60 -1.55 -12.84
CA THR A 67 -5.02 -1.37 -13.23
C THR A 67 -5.17 -0.52 -14.48
N ARG A 68 -4.10 0.13 -14.95
CA ARG A 68 -4.04 0.84 -16.23
C ARG A 68 -2.65 0.70 -16.85
N PRO A 69 -2.52 0.22 -18.10
CA PRO A 69 -3.57 -0.30 -18.99
C PRO A 69 -4.05 -1.71 -18.60
N ILE A 70 -5.33 -2.01 -18.87
CA ILE A 70 -5.93 -3.34 -18.65
C ILE A 70 -5.85 -4.12 -19.97
N TYR A 71 -5.09 -5.22 -20.02
CA TYR A 71 -4.87 -6.01 -21.23
C TYR A 71 -5.86 -7.17 -21.44
N VAL A 72 -6.95 -7.22 -20.66
CA VAL A 72 -8.00 -8.24 -20.76
C VAL A 72 -9.25 -7.68 -21.45
N ARG A 73 -9.99 -8.53 -22.18
CA ARG A 73 -11.08 -8.09 -23.09
C ARG A 73 -12.49 -8.36 -22.58
N THR A 74 -12.74 -9.49 -21.91
CA THR A 74 -14.10 -9.85 -21.47
C THR A 74 -14.39 -9.27 -20.10
N GLN A 75 -15.65 -8.95 -19.83
CA GLN A 75 -16.12 -8.44 -18.53
C GLN A 75 -15.62 -9.27 -17.33
N LYS A 76 -15.76 -10.60 -17.39
CA LYS A 76 -15.31 -11.49 -16.30
C LYS A 76 -13.82 -11.38 -15.98
N HIS A 77 -12.98 -11.26 -17.01
CA HIS A 77 -11.54 -11.09 -16.83
C HIS A 77 -11.19 -9.69 -16.30
N ILE A 78 -11.91 -8.65 -16.72
CA ILE A 78 -11.73 -7.29 -16.19
C ILE A 78 -12.07 -7.27 -14.69
N GLU A 79 -13.19 -7.87 -14.30
CA GLU A 79 -13.59 -8.00 -12.90
C GLU A 79 -12.55 -8.78 -12.09
N GLY A 80 -12.05 -9.90 -12.64
CA GLY A 80 -10.99 -10.68 -12.01
C GLY A 80 -9.70 -9.88 -11.81
N HIS A 81 -9.24 -9.15 -12.83
CA HIS A 81 -8.06 -8.28 -12.73
C HIS A 81 -8.24 -7.23 -11.63
N MET A 82 -9.37 -6.50 -11.66
CA MET A 82 -9.66 -5.45 -10.69
C MET A 82 -9.78 -6.00 -9.26
N LEU A 83 -10.36 -7.19 -9.09
CA LEU A 83 -10.44 -7.86 -7.81
C LEU A 83 -9.05 -8.20 -7.25
N ILE A 84 -8.16 -8.77 -8.08
CA ILE A 84 -6.79 -9.11 -7.68
C ILE A 84 -6.03 -7.84 -7.29
N CYS A 85 -6.08 -6.79 -8.12
CA CYS A 85 -5.43 -5.52 -7.82
C CYS A 85 -5.97 -4.89 -6.54
N TYR A 86 -7.29 -4.87 -6.35
CA TYR A 86 -7.88 -4.30 -5.14
C TYR A 86 -7.49 -5.11 -3.88
N THR A 87 -7.48 -6.44 -3.99
CA THR A 87 -7.06 -7.33 -2.91
C THR A 87 -5.59 -7.10 -2.55
N ALA A 88 -4.70 -6.97 -3.53
CA ALA A 88 -3.30 -6.65 -3.30
C ALA A 88 -3.11 -5.28 -2.62
N LEU A 89 -3.85 -4.25 -3.07
CA LEU A 89 -3.85 -2.94 -2.41
C LEU A 89 -4.31 -3.05 -0.96
N LEU A 90 -5.39 -3.80 -0.70
CA LEU A 90 -5.91 -4.00 0.65
C LEU A 90 -4.86 -4.63 1.55
N ILE A 91 -4.18 -5.69 1.09
CA ILE A 91 -3.10 -6.35 1.84
C ILE A 91 -1.98 -5.34 2.14
N LEU A 92 -1.53 -4.57 1.15
CA LEU A 92 -0.50 -3.54 1.34
C LEU A 92 -0.90 -2.50 2.40
N ARG A 93 -2.17 -2.03 2.38
CA ARG A 93 -2.68 -1.06 3.35
C ARG A 93 -2.83 -1.65 4.75
N LEU A 94 -3.22 -2.92 4.87
CA LEU A 94 -3.26 -3.63 6.14
C LEU A 94 -1.87 -3.83 6.74
N LEU A 95 -0.87 -4.17 5.91
CA LEU A 95 0.53 -4.26 6.33
C LEU A 95 1.02 -2.90 6.86
N GLN A 96 0.80 -1.82 6.10
CA GLN A 96 1.17 -0.46 6.50
C GLN A 96 0.49 -0.04 7.82
N TYR A 97 -0.80 -0.35 7.97
CA TYR A 97 -1.54 -0.05 9.19
C TYR A 97 -0.94 -0.75 10.41
N LYS A 98 -0.55 -2.03 10.28
CA LYS A 98 0.09 -2.78 11.36
C LYS A 98 1.50 -2.24 11.69
N LEU A 99 2.20 -1.70 10.69
CA LEU A 99 3.47 -0.98 10.81
C LEU A 99 3.30 0.47 11.33
N LYS A 100 2.10 0.82 11.82
CA LYS A 100 1.76 2.10 12.44
C LYS A 100 2.00 3.33 11.54
N ASP A 101 1.83 3.19 10.22
CA ASP A 101 1.89 4.23 9.17
C ASP A 101 3.19 5.07 9.05
N LYS A 102 3.98 5.25 10.12
CA LYS A 102 5.12 6.16 10.23
C LYS A 102 6.48 5.48 10.18
N GLU A 103 6.56 4.17 10.40
CA GLU A 103 7.85 3.46 10.45
C GLU A 103 8.37 3.08 9.05
N ILE A 104 7.47 2.82 8.09
CA ILE A 104 7.82 2.39 6.72
C ILE A 104 6.77 2.90 5.71
N SER A 105 7.22 3.46 4.59
CA SER A 105 6.32 3.88 3.49
C SER A 105 5.82 2.69 2.67
N VAL A 106 4.70 2.83 1.96
CA VAL A 106 4.15 1.73 1.15
C VAL A 106 5.13 1.28 0.06
N ASN A 107 5.86 2.22 -0.54
CA ASN A 107 6.88 1.90 -1.52
C ASN A 107 7.98 0.99 -0.96
N ARG A 108 8.43 1.24 0.27
CA ARG A 108 9.44 0.42 0.95
C ARG A 108 8.90 -0.96 1.32
N ILE A 109 7.66 -1.03 1.82
CA ILE A 109 6.97 -2.31 2.05
C ILE A 109 6.91 -3.13 0.75
N LYS A 110 6.50 -2.50 -0.35
CA LYS A 110 6.45 -3.12 -1.68
C LYS A 110 7.82 -3.64 -2.13
N GLN A 111 8.88 -2.85 -1.96
CA GLN A 111 10.25 -3.27 -2.31
C GLN A 111 10.66 -4.53 -1.55
N VAL A 112 10.36 -4.58 -0.24
CA VAL A 112 10.61 -5.79 0.57
C VAL A 112 9.80 -6.97 0.04
N LEU A 113 8.49 -6.80 -0.17
CA LEU A 113 7.63 -7.89 -0.65
C LEU A 113 8.04 -8.42 -2.02
N ASN A 114 8.50 -7.55 -2.92
CA ASN A 114 8.99 -7.95 -4.24
C ASN A 114 10.35 -8.66 -4.17
N ALA A 115 11.14 -8.43 -3.11
CA ALA A 115 12.39 -9.13 -2.86
C ALA A 115 12.17 -10.49 -2.17
N CYS A 116 10.99 -10.72 -1.57
CA CYS A 116 10.64 -12.00 -0.97
C CYS A 116 10.40 -13.08 -2.03
N THR A 117 11.29 -14.07 -2.07
CA THR A 117 11.10 -15.28 -2.89
C THR A 117 10.73 -16.46 -1.99
N CYS A 118 9.60 -17.11 -2.28
CA CYS A 118 9.24 -18.38 -1.65
C CYS A 118 9.72 -19.54 -2.52
N VAL A 119 10.47 -20.46 -1.95
CA VAL A 119 10.95 -21.68 -2.59
C VAL A 119 10.30 -22.89 -1.94
N LEU A 120 9.83 -23.84 -2.75
CA LEU A 120 9.35 -25.15 -2.32
C LEU A 120 10.43 -26.16 -2.69
N PRO A 121 11.43 -26.42 -1.83
CA PRO A 121 12.48 -27.39 -2.13
C PRO A 121 11.91 -28.81 -2.31
N ASN A 122 10.77 -29.10 -1.69
CA ASN A 122 10.01 -30.34 -1.80
C ASN A 122 8.54 -30.08 -1.39
N ASP A 123 7.68 -31.10 -1.50
CA ASP A 123 6.25 -30.99 -1.17
C ASP A 123 5.96 -30.72 0.33
N GLN A 124 6.97 -30.87 1.19
CA GLN A 124 6.81 -30.86 2.64
C GLN A 124 7.26 -29.55 3.30
N ALA A 125 8.13 -28.77 2.67
CA ALA A 125 8.70 -27.57 3.24
C ALA A 125 8.44 -26.33 2.39
N VAL A 126 8.19 -25.21 3.06
CA VAL A 126 8.18 -23.87 2.48
C VAL A 126 9.41 -23.15 3.01
N MET A 127 10.25 -22.63 2.10
CA MET A 127 11.42 -21.81 2.41
C MET A 127 11.21 -20.39 1.90
N LEU A 128 11.56 -19.40 2.72
CA LEU A 128 11.77 -18.03 2.27
C LEU A 128 13.27 -17.86 1.98
N ASP A 129 13.59 -17.47 0.74
CA ASP A 129 14.96 -17.17 0.34
C ASP A 129 15.47 -15.90 1.04
N GLU A 130 16.79 -15.69 1.06
CA GLU A 130 17.40 -14.51 1.68
C GLU A 130 16.82 -13.22 1.08
N ILE A 131 16.19 -12.40 1.93
CA ILE A 131 15.64 -11.09 1.54
C ILE A 131 16.67 -10.01 1.84
N GLY A 132 17.16 -9.36 0.77
CA GLY A 132 18.31 -8.45 0.83
C GLY A 132 19.62 -9.24 0.75
N GLY A 133 20.68 -8.72 1.36
CA GLY A 133 21.98 -9.39 1.47
C GLY A 133 23.15 -8.60 0.93
N LEU A 134 23.10 -7.25 0.92
CA LEU A 134 24.28 -6.49 0.54
C LEU A 134 25.39 -6.71 1.57
N LEU A 135 26.46 -7.38 1.13
CA LEU A 135 27.64 -7.62 1.94
C LEU A 135 28.62 -6.44 1.78
N SER A 136 29.21 -6.03 2.89
CA SER A 136 30.33 -5.10 2.94
C SER A 136 31.45 -5.68 3.77
N PHE A 137 32.69 -5.37 3.40
CA PHE A 137 33.82 -5.65 4.27
C PHE A 137 33.77 -4.70 5.46
N LYS A 138 33.76 -5.26 6.67
CA LYS A 138 33.95 -4.50 7.91
C LYS A 138 35.15 -5.09 8.64
N GLU A 139 36.04 -4.21 9.08
CA GLU A 139 37.16 -4.60 9.93
C GLU A 139 36.61 -5.06 11.28
N LYS A 140 36.94 -6.30 11.65
CA LYS A 140 36.63 -6.84 12.98
C LYS A 140 37.91 -7.39 13.61
N PRO A 141 38.09 -7.22 14.93
CA PRO A 141 39.20 -7.85 15.61
C PRO A 141 39.01 -9.37 15.61
N SER A 142 40.00 -10.08 15.09
CA SER A 142 40.09 -11.54 15.17
C SER A 142 40.27 -11.99 16.62
N THR A 143 40.01 -13.27 16.89
CA THR A 143 40.27 -13.91 18.20
C THR A 143 41.73 -13.76 18.67
N LYS A 144 42.65 -13.41 17.75
CA LYS A 144 44.08 -13.13 18.02
C LYS A 144 44.43 -11.64 18.12
N GLY A 145 43.46 -10.73 18.01
CA GLY A 145 43.67 -9.27 18.12
C GLY A 145 44.10 -8.57 16.82
N GLU A 146 44.26 -9.30 15.73
CA GLU A 146 44.55 -8.73 14.40
C GLU A 146 43.25 -8.19 13.76
N MET A 147 43.33 -7.04 13.09
CA MET A 147 42.22 -6.50 12.31
C MET A 147 42.06 -7.32 11.02
N VAL A 148 40.93 -8.01 10.88
CA VAL A 148 40.61 -8.78 9.68
C VAL A 148 39.38 -8.21 9.00
N GLU A 149 39.47 -7.98 7.69
CA GLU A 149 38.32 -7.64 6.87
C GLU A 149 37.39 -8.85 6.77
N THR A 150 36.20 -8.73 7.35
CA THR A 150 35.19 -9.78 7.31
C THR A 150 33.99 -9.29 6.51
N LEU A 151 33.51 -10.12 5.58
CA LEU A 151 32.25 -9.88 4.89
C LEU A 151 31.10 -9.94 5.89
N THR A 152 30.39 -8.84 6.05
CA THR A 152 29.23 -8.73 6.94
C THR A 152 28.11 -7.98 6.24
N TYR A 153 26.86 -8.29 6.59
CA TYR A 153 25.72 -7.58 6.06
C TYR A 153 25.81 -6.08 6.41
N ASP A 154 25.63 -5.24 5.39
CA ASP A 154 25.68 -3.81 5.53
C ASP A 154 24.29 -3.25 5.79
N GLU A 155 23.83 -3.28 7.05
CA GLU A 155 22.51 -2.73 7.42
C GLU A 155 22.33 -1.24 7.07
N THR A 156 23.43 -0.49 6.93
CA THR A 156 23.41 0.93 6.53
C THR A 156 23.17 1.13 5.04
N LYS A 157 23.58 0.18 4.20
CA LYS A 157 23.37 0.24 2.74
C LYS A 157 22.22 -0.63 2.26
N ASP A 158 21.85 -1.66 3.02
CA ASP A 158 20.77 -2.58 2.71
C ASP A 158 19.45 -2.16 3.37
N GLN A 159 18.80 -1.18 2.75
CA GLN A 159 17.51 -0.68 3.20
C GLN A 159 16.41 -1.77 3.19
N ILE A 160 16.47 -2.70 2.24
CA ILE A 160 15.49 -3.78 2.09
C ILE A 160 15.57 -4.72 3.30
N ARG A 161 16.78 -5.13 3.69
CA ARG A 161 17.00 -5.97 4.88
C ARG A 161 16.51 -5.30 6.16
N SER A 162 16.84 -4.02 6.35
CA SER A 162 16.39 -3.24 7.51
C SER A 162 14.86 -3.15 7.60
N ASP A 163 14.19 -2.94 6.47
CA ASP A 163 12.73 -2.85 6.44
C ASP A 163 12.06 -4.21 6.62
N TYR A 164 12.65 -5.28 6.10
CA TYR A 164 12.19 -6.63 6.36
C TYR A 164 12.24 -6.98 7.86
N GLN A 165 13.33 -6.62 8.55
CA GLN A 165 13.44 -6.81 10.01
C GLN A 165 12.38 -6.06 10.80
N LYS A 166 12.01 -4.85 10.37
CA LYS A 166 10.90 -4.10 10.99
C LYS A 166 9.55 -4.80 10.78
N ILE A 167 9.32 -5.34 9.58
CA ILE A 167 8.13 -6.14 9.27
C ILE A 167 8.10 -7.38 10.17
N GLN A 168 9.17 -8.16 10.22
CA GLN A 168 9.29 -9.33 11.11
C GLN A 168 8.96 -8.96 12.57
N LYS A 169 9.55 -7.89 13.09
CA LYS A 169 9.30 -7.40 14.45
C LYS A 169 7.84 -7.00 14.69
N SER A 170 7.22 -6.27 13.77
CA SER A 170 5.80 -5.85 13.86
C SER A 170 4.85 -7.04 13.85
N PHE A 171 5.22 -8.11 13.15
CA PHE A 171 4.42 -9.33 13.08
C PHE A 171 4.78 -10.37 14.15
N GLY A 172 5.81 -10.13 14.97
CA GLY A 172 6.26 -11.06 16.01
C GLY A 172 6.93 -12.31 15.43
N VAL A 173 7.46 -12.21 14.21
CA VAL A 173 8.06 -13.31 13.47
C VAL A 173 9.58 -13.24 13.63
N LYS A 174 10.23 -14.36 13.98
CA LYS A 174 11.69 -14.46 14.15
C LYS A 174 12.41 -15.12 12.96
N PHE A 175 11.70 -15.43 11.88
CA PHE A 175 12.26 -16.24 10.80
C PHE A 175 13.16 -15.41 9.87
N ASP A 176 14.47 -15.44 10.09
CA ASP A 176 15.45 -15.05 9.07
C ASP A 176 15.58 -16.11 7.97
N TYR A 177 15.34 -17.37 8.32
CA TYR A 177 15.12 -18.50 7.41
C TYR A 177 13.89 -19.26 7.90
N ALA A 178 12.74 -19.07 7.24
CA ALA A 178 11.54 -19.84 7.55
C ALA A 178 11.56 -21.13 6.74
N ALA A 179 12.17 -22.21 7.26
CA ALA A 179 11.82 -23.55 6.80
C ALA A 179 10.67 -24.03 7.68
N SER A 180 9.43 -23.79 7.25
CA SER A 180 8.26 -24.33 7.94
C SER A 180 7.77 -25.56 7.21
N THR A 181 7.32 -26.58 7.95
CA THR A 181 6.54 -27.64 7.33
C THR A 181 5.29 -27.03 6.71
N ARG A 182 4.82 -27.61 5.60
CA ARG A 182 3.59 -27.18 4.93
C ARG A 182 2.39 -27.26 5.87
N GLU A 183 2.38 -28.25 6.77
CA GLU A 183 1.36 -28.39 7.81
C GLU A 183 1.37 -27.26 8.82
N ASP A 184 2.54 -26.89 9.35
CA ASP A 184 2.68 -25.78 10.29
C ASP A 184 2.34 -24.44 9.65
N PHE A 185 2.74 -24.24 8.39
CA PHE A 185 2.37 -23.05 7.63
C PHE A 185 0.86 -22.95 7.44
N ASN A 186 0.21 -24.06 7.06
CA ASN A 186 -1.24 -24.13 6.95
C ASN A 186 -1.93 -23.93 8.31
N LYS A 187 -1.35 -24.45 9.40
CA LYS A 187 -1.84 -24.25 10.76
C LYS A 187 -1.73 -22.79 11.17
N TYR A 188 -0.62 -22.12 10.86
CA TYR A 188 -0.45 -20.69 11.06
C TYR A 188 -1.49 -19.88 10.27
N LEU A 189 -1.70 -20.18 8.98
CA LEU A 189 -2.74 -19.52 8.18
C LEU A 189 -4.13 -19.65 8.82
N LYS A 190 -4.46 -20.84 9.35
CA LYS A 190 -5.71 -21.09 10.07
C LYS A 190 -5.80 -20.38 11.43
N GLN A 191 -4.66 -20.03 12.05
CA GLN A 191 -4.61 -19.31 13.32
C GLN A 191 -4.84 -17.80 13.18
N ILE A 192 -4.70 -17.23 11.98
CA ILE A 192 -4.97 -15.81 11.70
C ILE A 192 -6.48 -15.55 11.88
N LYS A 193 -6.89 -15.20 13.10
CA LYS A 193 -8.26 -14.79 13.43
C LYS A 193 -8.40 -13.27 13.29
N TYR A 194 -9.21 -12.83 12.33
CA TYR A 194 -9.52 -11.41 12.17
C TYR A 194 -10.58 -10.99 13.21
N ARG A 195 -10.19 -10.14 14.18
CA ARG A 195 -11.17 -9.41 15.00
C ARG A 195 -11.62 -8.18 14.23
N VAL A 196 -12.64 -8.33 13.40
CA VAL A 196 -13.33 -7.17 12.85
C VAL A 196 -14.25 -6.63 13.95
N SER A 197 -13.76 -5.69 14.74
CA SER A 197 -14.60 -4.94 15.66
C SER A 197 -15.53 -4.07 14.83
N LYS A 198 -16.81 -4.45 14.72
CA LYS A 198 -17.84 -3.53 14.25
C LYS A 198 -17.89 -2.36 15.24
N LYS A 199 -17.55 -1.17 14.77
CA LYS A 199 -17.90 0.09 15.43
C LYS A 199 -19.25 0.54 14.90
#